data_AF-A0A1S3ZIE2-F1
#
_entry.id   AF-A0A1S3ZIE2-F1
#
_cell.length_a   1.000
_cell.length_b   1.000
_cell.length_c   1.000
_cell.angle_alpha   90.00
_cell.angle_beta   90.00
_cell.angle_gamma   90.00
#
_symmetry.space_group_name_H-M   'P 1'
#
loop_
_entity.id
_entity.type
_entity.pdbx_description
1 polymer ?
#
loop_
_entity_poly.entity_id
_entity_poly.type
_entity_poly.pdbx_seq_one_letter_code
_entity_poly.pdbx_strand_id
1 'polypeptide(L)'
;MVESPSPNKCATWTTGIQTDAIIISRLSSVLQKWLISKKLNHTYAPPASLSKILETPASRKESACGVIYGSANVKTPEKKSLQVPSGLYSTQNKHFGSRDEDVSGGRPLSETGIGEICPMDEGGYEDIEVGVSKLSLTSRPSSVDAHTWDPFLALLAACGQSAPLTLLEILSKYCEPQTIAKVGEGTFGEAFKVGENVFKIVPFDGDLRVNGEIQKKSEELLEEVILSGTLNSLRAHEGHLLNSCSTFIQTMDMRVCQGHYDASLLKAWEDWDGKHGSENDHPKEFPEKQCYVVFVQEHGGKDLESFVLLNFNEAKSLLAQITLALAVSEAAYEFEHRDLHWGNILLRRKGLDTVQFTLEGNEIHVRTYGLLVSIIDFTLSRINTGEDILFLDLSSDPELFEGPKGDKQSDTYRKMRDVTGEFWEGSFPKTNVLWLQYLVDILLLKKSYERTSKDERDLRSLKKRLNSYGSAREATSDVFFSDLFVIFQH
;
A
#
# COMPACT_ATOMS: atom_id res chain seq x y z
N MET A 1 -62.45 8.16 52.62
CA MET A 1 -62.50 9.50 53.25
C MET A 1 -61.07 10.03 53.25
N VAL A 2 -60.71 11.09 52.54
CA VAL A 2 -61.44 11.94 51.56
C VAL A 2 -60.41 12.19 50.44
N GLU A 3 -60.60 11.65 49.23
CA GLU A 3 -61.37 12.23 48.10
C GLU A 3 -60.68 13.48 47.49
N SER A 4 -60.44 13.43 46.17
CA SER A 4 -59.70 14.46 45.41
C SER A 4 -60.57 15.67 45.05
N PRO A 5 -60.00 16.72 44.44
CA PRO A 5 -60.30 16.86 43.00
C PRO A 5 -59.15 17.37 42.12
N SER A 6 -59.27 17.08 40.83
CA SER A 6 -58.70 17.84 39.70
C SER A 6 -59.87 18.19 38.76
N PRO A 7 -59.79 19.21 37.88
CA PRO A 7 -59.27 18.94 36.53
C PRO A 7 -58.69 20.14 35.75
N ASN A 8 -58.25 19.87 34.51
CA ASN A 8 -58.09 20.78 33.35
C ASN A 8 -56.90 21.78 33.34
N LYS A 9 -56.24 22.05 32.20
CA LYS A 9 -56.04 21.30 30.94
C LYS A 9 -54.97 22.00 30.07
N CYS A 10 -54.51 21.33 29.01
CA CYS A 10 -53.64 21.85 27.93
C CYS A 10 -52.16 22.09 28.30
N ALA A 11 -51.17 21.85 27.45
CA ALA A 11 -50.76 20.65 26.71
C ALA A 11 -49.68 21.06 25.68
N THR A 12 -48.48 20.51 25.80
CA THR A 12 -47.48 20.49 24.71
C THR A 12 -46.76 19.14 24.76
N TRP A 13 -46.23 18.68 23.62
CA TRP A 13 -45.86 17.28 23.43
C TRP A 13 -44.42 16.99 23.86
N THR A 14 -44.23 15.94 24.67
CA THR A 14 -42.93 15.31 24.92
C THR A 14 -42.93 13.91 24.29
N THR A 15 -42.44 13.81 23.06
CA THR A 15 -42.10 12.52 22.45
C THR A 15 -40.76 12.05 23.01
N GLY A 16 -40.76 10.96 23.77
CA GLY A 16 -39.52 10.32 24.21
C GLY A 16 -38.81 9.69 23.02
N ILE A 17 -37.53 10.00 22.83
CA ILE A 17 -36.70 9.33 21.82
C ILE A 17 -36.17 8.03 22.45
N GLN A 18 -36.53 6.90 21.86
CA GLN A 18 -35.85 5.64 22.13
C GLN A 18 -34.44 5.73 21.53
N THR A 19 -33.42 5.45 22.32
CA THR A 19 -32.07 5.18 21.79
C THR A 19 -32.06 3.77 21.22
N ASP A 20 -32.61 3.60 20.02
CA ASP A 20 -32.48 2.37 19.27
C ASP A 20 -31.00 2.08 18.99
N ALA A 21 -30.59 0.83 19.14
CA ALA A 21 -29.25 0.41 18.80
C ALA A 21 -29.04 0.56 17.29
N ILE A 22 -27.97 1.26 16.89
CA ILE A 22 -27.63 1.45 15.47
C ILE A 22 -27.14 0.10 14.92
N ILE A 23 -28.08 -0.67 14.38
CA ILE A 23 -27.79 -1.84 13.56
C ILE A 23 -27.13 -1.33 12.28
N ILE A 24 -25.84 -1.62 12.10
CA ILE A 24 -25.10 -1.28 10.88
C ILE A 24 -25.71 -2.05 9.72
N SER A 25 -26.52 -1.36 8.91
CA SER A 25 -27.27 -1.98 7.83
C SER A 25 -26.41 -2.12 6.57
N ARG A 26 -25.72 -3.27 6.47
CA ARG A 26 -25.39 -4.01 5.23
C ARG A 26 -24.87 -3.18 4.05
N LEU A 27 -23.58 -3.29 3.72
CA LEU A 27 -22.90 -2.40 2.78
C LEU A 27 -23.58 -2.23 1.41
N SER A 28 -23.37 -1.04 0.84
CA SER A 28 -24.32 -0.43 -0.09
C SER A 28 -24.00 -0.64 -1.58
N SER A 29 -24.95 -0.23 -2.43
CA SER A 29 -25.01 -0.37 -3.90
C SER A 29 -23.79 0.06 -4.76
N VAL A 30 -22.69 0.55 -4.18
CA VAL A 30 -21.56 1.14 -4.92
C VAL A 30 -20.81 0.09 -5.74
N LEU A 31 -20.48 -1.06 -5.16
CA LEU A 31 -19.89 -2.20 -5.88
C LEU A 31 -20.74 -2.66 -7.07
N GLN A 32 -22.07 -2.69 -6.92
CA GLN A 32 -22.97 -3.01 -8.03
C GLN A 32 -22.96 -1.94 -9.15
N LYS A 33 -22.75 -0.67 -8.81
CA LYS A 33 -22.63 0.41 -9.80
C LYS A 33 -21.29 0.34 -10.56
N TRP A 34 -20.20 -0.02 -9.88
CA TRP A 34 -18.89 -0.24 -10.51
C TRP A 34 -18.92 -1.36 -11.56
N LEU A 35 -19.55 -2.50 -11.23
CA LEU A 35 -19.75 -3.63 -12.15
C LEU A 35 -20.54 -3.26 -13.43
N ILE A 36 -21.41 -2.25 -13.37
CA ILE A 36 -22.15 -1.74 -14.54
C ILE A 36 -21.26 -0.80 -15.37
N SER A 37 -20.35 -0.05 -14.74
CA SER A 37 -19.48 0.94 -15.38
C SER A 37 -18.47 0.32 -16.36
N LYS A 38 -17.86 -0.82 -16.02
CA LYS A 38 -16.86 -1.53 -16.87
C LYS A 38 -17.40 -2.08 -18.21
N LYS A 39 -18.65 -1.76 -18.61
CA LYS A 39 -19.22 -2.14 -19.91
C LYS A 39 -19.02 -1.11 -21.03
N LEU A 40 -18.38 0.04 -20.77
CA LEU A 40 -18.08 1.07 -21.76
C LEU A 40 -16.60 1.50 -21.68
N ASN A 41 -15.77 0.97 -22.57
CA ASN A 41 -14.35 1.33 -22.68
C ASN A 41 -14.15 2.61 -23.52
N HIS A 42 -13.14 3.42 -23.18
CA HIS A 42 -12.16 3.87 -24.18
C HIS A 42 -10.81 4.31 -23.58
N THR A 43 -9.76 4.01 -24.35
CA THR A 43 -8.33 4.32 -24.19
C THR A 43 -7.96 5.78 -23.93
N TYR A 44 -6.97 6.03 -23.05
CA TYR A 44 -6.09 7.21 -23.09
C TYR A 44 -4.63 6.87 -22.70
N ALA A 45 -3.71 7.83 -22.86
CA ALA A 45 -2.25 7.67 -22.80
C ALA A 45 -1.66 7.89 -21.37
N PRO A 46 -0.44 7.37 -21.07
CA PRO A 46 0.08 7.32 -19.70
C PRO A 46 0.52 8.68 -19.12
N PRO A 47 0.34 8.92 -17.81
CA PRO A 47 1.03 9.97 -17.06
C PRO A 47 2.52 9.63 -16.88
N ALA A 48 3.32 10.61 -16.45
CA ALA A 48 4.76 10.44 -16.26
C ALA A 48 5.17 10.39 -14.78
N SER A 49 5.77 9.25 -14.44
CA SER A 49 6.94 9.02 -13.57
C SER A 49 6.87 9.30 -12.07
N LEU A 50 7.04 8.21 -11.29
CA LEU A 50 7.24 8.12 -9.84
C LEU A 50 8.72 7.82 -9.46
N SER A 51 9.64 7.89 -10.43
CA SER A 51 11.04 7.40 -10.39
C SER A 51 11.97 7.89 -9.26
N LYS A 52 11.53 8.76 -8.34
CA LYS A 52 12.37 9.32 -7.26
C LYS A 52 12.40 8.52 -5.96
N ILE A 53 11.55 7.52 -5.78
CA ILE A 53 11.28 6.86 -4.48
C ILE A 53 12.46 6.01 -3.94
N LEU A 54 13.57 5.84 -4.68
CA LEU A 54 14.59 4.81 -4.42
C LEU A 54 16.05 5.28 -4.22
N GLU A 55 16.34 6.58 -4.08
CA GLU A 55 17.72 7.08 -3.83
C GLU A 55 17.95 7.60 -2.40
N THR A 56 18.20 6.69 -1.43
CA THR A 56 18.72 7.11 -0.11
C THR A 56 20.13 7.70 -0.24
N PRO A 57 20.43 8.92 0.26
CA PRO A 57 21.67 9.61 -0.03
C PRO A 57 22.91 8.92 0.57
N ALA A 58 23.92 8.68 -0.29
CA ALA A 58 25.17 8.05 0.10
C ALA A 58 26.00 8.97 1.03
N SER A 59 26.21 8.55 2.27
CA SER A 59 26.94 9.32 3.27
C SER A 59 28.35 9.73 2.80
N ARG A 60 28.59 11.04 2.74
CA ARG A 60 29.91 11.60 2.38
C ARG A 60 30.97 11.11 3.38
N LYS A 61 31.96 10.37 2.90
CA LYS A 61 33.16 10.06 3.68
C LYS A 61 33.99 11.33 3.85
N GLU A 62 34.00 11.89 5.05
CA GLU A 62 35.02 12.85 5.45
C GLU A 62 36.38 12.15 5.51
N SER A 63 37.26 12.47 4.55
CA SER A 63 38.65 12.04 4.59
C SER A 63 39.43 12.99 5.48
N ALA A 64 39.91 12.52 6.64
CA ALA A 64 40.71 13.32 7.56
C ALA A 64 41.95 13.92 6.85
N CYS A 65 42.18 15.22 7.06
CA CYS A 65 43.30 15.94 6.46
C CYS A 65 44.59 15.68 7.24
N GLY A 66 45.42 14.75 6.75
CA GLY A 66 46.79 14.53 7.24
C GLY A 66 47.78 15.48 6.55
N VAL A 67 48.45 16.35 7.31
CA VAL A 67 49.44 17.30 6.79
C VAL A 67 50.85 16.71 6.83
N ILE A 68 51.63 16.81 5.73
CA ILE A 68 53.08 17.17 5.65
C ILE A 68 53.73 16.72 4.31
N TYR A 69 54.21 17.72 3.53
CA TYR A 69 55.34 17.74 2.56
C TYR A 69 55.51 16.64 1.46
N GLY A 70 55.75 17.05 0.18
CA GLY A 70 56.00 16.07 -0.90
C GLY A 70 56.37 16.51 -2.35
N SER A 71 56.95 17.69 -2.59
CA SER A 71 57.71 18.11 -3.81
C SER A 71 57.51 17.45 -5.23
N ALA A 72 56.95 18.24 -6.16
CA ALA A 72 57.39 18.47 -7.57
C ALA A 72 57.00 17.55 -8.77
N ASN A 73 57.07 18.19 -9.96
CA ASN A 73 57.23 17.67 -11.35
C ASN A 73 56.02 17.17 -12.20
N VAL A 74 55.26 18.15 -12.71
CA VAL A 74 55.01 18.44 -14.15
C VAL A 74 55.26 17.32 -15.20
N LYS A 75 54.22 16.94 -15.98
CA LYS A 75 54.18 17.02 -17.48
C LYS A 75 52.89 16.48 -18.14
N THR A 76 52.32 17.29 -19.02
CA THR A 76 51.44 16.99 -20.19
C THR A 76 52.14 17.59 -21.45
N PRO A 77 51.62 17.57 -22.71
CA PRO A 77 50.31 17.16 -23.26
C PRO A 77 50.40 16.31 -24.57
N GLU A 78 49.35 16.38 -25.43
CA GLU A 78 49.26 16.05 -26.88
C GLU A 78 48.74 14.65 -27.30
N LYS A 79 47.95 14.47 -28.39
CA LYS A 79 47.10 15.38 -29.21
C LYS A 79 46.00 14.61 -29.99
N LYS A 80 45.08 15.37 -30.61
CA LYS A 80 43.89 14.95 -31.39
C LYS A 80 44.20 14.17 -32.70
N SER A 81 43.22 13.36 -33.15
CA SER A 81 42.78 13.30 -34.56
C SER A 81 41.32 12.78 -34.67
N LEU A 82 40.70 12.88 -35.86
CA LEU A 82 39.27 12.63 -36.16
C LEU A 82 39.09 12.22 -37.64
N GLN A 83 37.87 11.81 -38.04
CA GLN A 83 37.39 11.46 -39.42
C GLN A 83 37.78 10.07 -39.96
N VAL A 84 37.07 9.41 -40.90
CA VAL A 84 35.62 9.23 -41.24
C VAL A 84 35.57 8.13 -42.36
N PRO A 85 34.53 7.28 -42.50
CA PRO A 85 34.56 6.12 -43.42
C PRO A 85 34.08 6.40 -44.86
N SER A 86 34.36 5.48 -45.81
CA SER A 86 33.90 5.53 -47.22
C SER A 86 34.01 4.18 -47.95
N GLY A 87 33.10 3.91 -48.91
CA GLY A 87 33.34 3.02 -50.06
C GLY A 87 32.51 1.71 -50.18
N LEU A 88 31.94 1.46 -51.36
CA LEU A 88 31.16 0.27 -51.75
C LEU A 88 31.67 -0.33 -53.08
N TYR A 89 31.72 -1.67 -53.20
CA TYR A 89 31.76 -2.51 -54.42
C TYR A 89 31.54 -4.00 -54.00
N SER A 90 31.22 -5.01 -54.82
CA SER A 90 30.34 -5.14 -56.00
C SER A 90 30.28 -6.62 -56.46
N THR A 91 29.09 -7.22 -56.45
CA THR A 91 28.53 -8.26 -57.37
C THR A 91 29.41 -9.34 -58.06
N GLN A 92 29.05 -10.63 -57.93
CA GLN A 92 29.01 -11.61 -59.04
C GLN A 92 28.07 -12.82 -58.77
N ASN A 93 27.94 -13.79 -59.70
CA ASN A 93 26.64 -14.43 -60.03
C ASN A 93 26.71 -15.87 -60.63
N LYS A 94 25.74 -16.77 -60.32
CA LYS A 94 25.37 -18.07 -60.98
C LYS A 94 26.42 -19.22 -61.00
N HIS A 95 26.13 -20.52 -61.22
CA HIS A 95 24.92 -21.40 -61.43
C HIS A 95 25.28 -22.84 -60.90
N PHE A 96 24.51 -23.95 -60.93
CA PHE A 96 23.21 -24.32 -61.54
C PHE A 96 22.23 -24.98 -60.51
N GLY A 97 21.58 -26.17 -60.56
CA GLY A 97 21.47 -27.37 -61.45
C GLY A 97 20.16 -28.17 -61.19
N SER A 98 19.99 -29.46 -61.56
CA SER A 98 18.69 -30.21 -61.42
C SER A 98 18.73 -31.77 -61.49
N ARG A 99 17.54 -32.40 -61.27
CA ARG A 99 16.97 -33.72 -61.72
C ARG A 99 16.66 -34.79 -60.64
N ASP A 100 15.56 -35.59 -60.66
CA ASP A 100 14.24 -35.60 -61.38
C ASP A 100 13.26 -36.68 -60.77
N GLU A 101 12.02 -36.76 -61.28
CA GLU A 101 10.91 -37.77 -61.07
C GLU A 101 10.11 -37.69 -59.73
N ASP A 102 8.77 -37.59 -59.63
CA ASP A 102 7.53 -38.12 -60.31
C ASP A 102 7.08 -39.53 -59.82
N VAL A 103 5.79 -39.96 -59.78
CA VAL A 103 4.62 -39.81 -60.70
C VAL A 103 3.24 -39.94 -59.99
N SER A 104 2.24 -39.10 -60.35
CA SER A 104 0.74 -39.23 -60.29
C SER A 104 -0.04 -39.68 -59.00
N GLY A 105 -1.34 -39.39 -58.81
CA GLY A 105 -2.30 -38.52 -59.55
C GLY A 105 -3.79 -38.96 -59.42
N GLY A 106 -4.78 -38.04 -59.52
CA GLY A 106 -6.21 -38.40 -59.70
C GLY A 106 -7.28 -37.52 -59.00
N ARG A 107 -8.39 -37.24 -59.70
CA ARG A 107 -9.73 -36.72 -59.28
C ARG A 107 -10.81 -37.56 -60.07
N PRO A 108 -12.16 -37.37 -60.02
CA PRO A 108 -13.02 -36.44 -59.26
C PRO A 108 -14.33 -37.06 -58.62
N LEU A 109 -15.16 -36.18 -58.03
CA LEU A 109 -16.66 -36.14 -57.98
C LEU A 109 -17.54 -37.41 -58.03
N SER A 110 -18.58 -37.44 -57.18
CA SER A 110 -19.94 -37.91 -57.52
C SER A 110 -21.01 -37.33 -56.57
N GLU A 111 -22.27 -37.22 -57.03
CA GLU A 111 -23.44 -36.72 -56.30
C GLU A 111 -24.55 -37.79 -56.22
N THR A 112 -25.48 -37.70 -55.25
CA THR A 112 -26.87 -38.21 -55.32
C THR A 112 -27.63 -37.85 -54.02
N GLY A 113 -28.90 -37.39 -54.01
CA GLY A 113 -29.71 -36.84 -55.11
C GLY A 113 -31.23 -36.84 -54.82
N ILE A 114 -31.89 -35.68 -55.04
CA ILE A 114 -33.35 -35.46 -55.29
C ILE A 114 -34.29 -35.77 -54.09
N GLY A 115 -35.24 -34.91 -53.68
CA GLY A 115 -35.68 -33.57 -54.14
C GLY A 115 -36.65 -32.95 -53.09
N GLU A 116 -37.74 -32.21 -53.37
CA GLU A 116 -38.40 -31.75 -54.61
C GLU A 116 -39.36 -30.54 -54.34
N ILE A 117 -39.65 -29.74 -55.38
CA ILE A 117 -40.84 -28.88 -55.63
C ILE A 117 -41.23 -27.72 -54.65
N CYS A 118 -41.32 -26.50 -55.21
CA CYS A 118 -41.87 -25.26 -54.62
C CYS A 118 -43.33 -25.00 -55.11
N PRO A 119 -44.13 -24.02 -54.59
CA PRO A 119 -43.85 -22.58 -54.80
C PRO A 119 -44.31 -21.58 -53.69
N MET A 120 -43.75 -20.36 -53.79
CA MET A 120 -44.27 -19.02 -53.43
C MET A 120 -45.29 -18.82 -52.29
N ASP A 121 -44.94 -17.95 -51.34
CA ASP A 121 -45.63 -16.64 -51.21
C ASP A 121 -44.63 -15.55 -50.77
N GLU A 122 -44.91 -14.27 -51.06
CA GLU A 122 -44.08 -13.13 -50.62
C GLU A 122 -44.68 -12.44 -49.39
N GLY A 123 -43.93 -12.33 -48.28
CA GLY A 123 -44.38 -11.51 -47.15
C GLY A 123 -43.43 -11.43 -45.95
N GLY A 124 -43.16 -10.20 -45.49
CA GLY A 124 -42.81 -9.95 -44.08
C GLY A 124 -41.33 -9.91 -43.70
N TYR A 125 -40.46 -9.22 -44.44
CA TYR A 125 -39.08 -8.92 -43.99
C TYR A 125 -38.97 -7.72 -43.01
N GLU A 126 -40.07 -7.32 -42.34
CA GLU A 126 -40.12 -6.14 -41.44
C GLU A 126 -40.01 -6.47 -39.94
N ASP A 127 -40.24 -7.71 -39.51
CA ASP A 127 -40.44 -8.02 -38.07
C ASP A 127 -39.14 -8.20 -37.26
N ILE A 128 -37.97 -8.23 -37.91
CA ILE A 128 -36.66 -8.20 -37.22
C ILE A 128 -36.27 -6.77 -36.84
N GLU A 129 -36.51 -5.79 -37.70
CA GLU A 129 -36.14 -4.39 -37.45
C GLU A 129 -37.05 -3.74 -36.39
N VAL A 130 -38.32 -4.14 -36.32
CA VAL A 130 -39.23 -3.82 -35.22
C VAL A 130 -38.78 -4.46 -33.90
N GLY A 131 -38.26 -5.70 -33.95
CA GLY A 131 -37.69 -6.40 -32.80
C GLY A 131 -36.46 -5.70 -32.22
N VAL A 132 -35.52 -5.27 -33.07
CA VAL A 132 -34.32 -4.51 -32.68
C VAL A 132 -34.68 -3.10 -32.20
N SER A 133 -35.65 -2.43 -32.84
CA SER A 133 -36.16 -1.12 -32.41
C SER A 133 -36.75 -1.15 -31.00
N LYS A 134 -37.36 -2.27 -30.57
CA LYS A 134 -37.86 -2.47 -29.19
C LYS A 134 -36.77 -2.71 -28.13
N LEU A 135 -35.50 -2.89 -28.52
CA LEU A 135 -34.36 -3.01 -27.61
C LEU A 135 -33.55 -1.70 -27.49
N SER A 136 -33.97 -0.62 -28.15
CA SER A 136 -33.34 0.70 -28.05
C SER A 136 -33.82 1.46 -26.80
N LEU A 137 -32.89 1.72 -25.86
CA LEU A 137 -33.16 2.34 -24.56
C LEU A 137 -33.29 3.87 -24.60
N THR A 138 -34.42 4.41 -25.09
CA THR A 138 -34.71 5.86 -25.02
C THR A 138 -36.19 6.22 -24.78
N SER A 139 -36.73 5.99 -23.56
CA SER A 139 -37.76 6.90 -23.00
C SER A 139 -38.13 6.66 -21.52
N ARG A 140 -38.29 7.77 -20.79
CA ARG A 140 -38.87 7.95 -19.43
C ARG A 140 -38.10 7.36 -18.23
N PRO A 141 -38.34 7.86 -16.99
CA PRO A 141 -38.93 9.15 -16.60
C PRO A 141 -37.91 10.10 -15.93
N SER A 142 -38.29 11.37 -15.75
CA SER A 142 -37.57 12.30 -14.87
C SER A 142 -37.82 11.98 -13.38
N SER A 143 -36.91 12.44 -12.51
CA SER A 143 -36.98 12.48 -11.04
C SER A 143 -37.20 11.15 -10.30
N VAL A 144 -36.10 10.44 -10.05
CA VAL A 144 -35.78 9.87 -8.72
C VAL A 144 -34.30 10.19 -8.47
N ASP A 145 -33.95 10.68 -7.28
CA ASP A 145 -32.60 11.18 -7.01
C ASP A 145 -31.55 10.06 -6.99
N ALA A 146 -30.72 10.03 -8.03
CA ALA A 146 -29.45 9.33 -7.99
C ALA A 146 -28.50 10.13 -7.09
N HIS A 147 -28.45 9.78 -5.80
CA HIS A 147 -27.40 10.29 -4.91
C HIS A 147 -26.03 9.98 -5.53
N THR A 148 -25.35 11.03 -5.99
CA THR A 148 -23.95 10.99 -6.41
C THR A 148 -23.14 10.40 -5.27
N TRP A 149 -22.39 9.34 -5.55
CA TRP A 149 -21.36 8.91 -4.60
C TRP A 149 -20.28 9.98 -4.61
N ASP A 150 -20.10 10.65 -3.48
CA ASP A 150 -19.11 11.68 -3.27
C ASP A 150 -17.99 11.08 -2.39
N PRO A 151 -16.81 10.79 -2.98
CA PRO A 151 -15.68 10.22 -2.26
C PRO A 151 -15.23 11.08 -1.06
N PHE A 152 -15.32 12.41 -1.16
CA PHE A 152 -14.93 13.32 -0.08
C PHE A 152 -15.90 13.23 1.10
N LEU A 153 -17.20 13.12 0.84
CA LEU A 153 -18.20 12.87 1.88
C LEU A 153 -18.09 11.45 2.48
N ALA A 154 -17.70 10.45 1.68
CA ALA A 154 -17.43 9.10 2.17
C ALA A 154 -16.18 9.05 3.08
N LEU A 155 -15.10 9.74 2.68
CA LEU A 155 -13.87 9.89 3.46
C LEU A 155 -14.11 10.67 4.77
N LEU A 156 -14.93 11.72 4.74
CA LEU A 156 -15.40 12.41 5.94
C LEU A 156 -16.18 11.46 6.86
N ALA A 157 -17.14 10.70 6.33
CA ALA A 157 -17.95 9.77 7.11
C ALA A 157 -17.09 8.65 7.73
N ALA A 158 -16.11 8.11 7.01
CA ALA A 158 -15.14 7.14 7.52
C ALA A 158 -14.25 7.74 8.64
N CYS A 159 -13.87 9.01 8.52
CA CYS A 159 -13.22 9.78 9.59
C CYS A 159 -14.19 10.25 10.71
N GLY A 160 -15.46 9.82 10.72
CA GLY A 160 -16.45 10.20 11.73
C GLY A 160 -16.85 11.69 11.72
N GLN A 161 -16.76 12.35 10.57
CA GLN A 161 -16.98 13.79 10.37
C GLN A 161 -18.14 14.09 9.42
N SER A 162 -18.75 15.26 9.58
CA SER A 162 -19.68 15.87 8.61
C SER A 162 -19.09 17.05 7.84
N ALA A 163 -17.91 17.53 8.23
CA ALA A 163 -17.16 18.62 7.62
C ALA A 163 -15.66 18.49 7.96
N PRO A 164 -14.74 18.98 7.12
CA PRO A 164 -13.31 19.01 7.45
C PRO A 164 -13.03 19.94 8.63
N LEU A 165 -11.96 19.65 9.38
CA LEU A 165 -11.42 20.53 10.43
C LEU A 165 -10.28 21.39 9.88
N THR A 166 -9.89 22.45 10.58
CA THR A 166 -8.55 23.03 10.38
C THR A 166 -7.47 22.16 11.05
N LEU A 167 -6.21 22.30 10.63
CA LEU A 167 -5.08 21.64 11.30
C LEU A 167 -4.96 22.13 12.77
N LEU A 168 -5.26 23.39 13.04
CA LEU A 168 -5.29 23.95 14.40
C LEU A 168 -6.33 23.29 15.31
N GLU A 169 -7.53 23.00 14.79
CA GLU A 169 -8.62 22.33 15.52
C GLU A 169 -8.36 20.85 15.82
N ILE A 170 -7.41 20.20 15.14
CA ILE A 170 -6.91 18.89 15.56
C ILE A 170 -5.71 19.04 16.51
N LEU A 171 -4.71 19.87 16.20
CA LEU A 171 -3.53 20.06 17.05
C LEU A 171 -3.88 20.44 18.50
N SER A 172 -4.81 21.39 18.67
CA SER A 172 -5.29 21.88 19.97
C SER A 172 -6.00 20.83 20.84
N LYS A 173 -6.36 19.66 20.29
CA LYS A 173 -6.91 18.53 21.06
C LYS A 173 -5.82 17.66 21.70
N TYR A 174 -4.58 17.73 21.23
CA TYR A 174 -3.51 16.79 21.61
C TYR A 174 -2.33 17.44 22.32
N CYS A 175 -1.93 18.68 22.00
CA CYS A 175 -0.92 19.40 22.77
C CYS A 175 -1.00 20.92 22.62
N GLU A 176 -0.33 21.63 23.52
CA GLU A 176 0.04 23.04 23.30
C GLU A 176 0.96 23.15 22.07
N PRO A 177 0.77 24.12 21.15
CA PRO A 177 1.49 24.19 19.86
C PRO A 177 3.02 24.30 19.93
N GLN A 178 3.59 24.51 21.13
CA GLN A 178 5.02 24.70 21.36
C GLN A 178 5.82 23.39 21.47
N THR A 179 5.16 22.23 21.42
CA THR A 179 5.79 20.90 21.60
C THR A 179 5.86 20.05 20.32
N ILE A 180 5.62 20.67 19.16
CA ILE A 180 5.59 20.01 17.85
C ILE A 180 7.01 19.92 17.25
N ALA A 181 7.36 18.77 16.68
CA ALA A 181 8.59 18.57 15.92
C ALA A 181 8.35 17.63 14.73
N LYS A 182 8.86 17.93 13.54
CA LYS A 182 8.93 16.95 12.45
C LYS A 182 9.85 15.79 12.87
N VAL A 183 9.46 14.56 12.54
CA VAL A 183 10.16 13.31 12.90
C VAL A 183 10.42 12.41 11.69
N GLY A 184 9.82 12.70 10.54
CA GLY A 184 10.08 12.03 9.27
C GLY A 184 9.31 12.70 8.13
N GLU A 185 9.63 12.28 6.91
CA GLU A 185 8.97 12.68 5.67
C GLU A 185 8.84 11.47 4.74
N GLY A 186 7.91 11.55 3.80
CA GLY A 186 7.78 10.60 2.71
C GLY A 186 7.12 11.26 1.50
N THR A 187 7.13 10.56 0.36
CA THR A 187 6.71 11.09 -0.94
C THR A 187 5.33 11.75 -0.93
N PHE A 188 4.38 11.22 -0.15
CA PHE A 188 3.01 11.72 -0.08
C PHE A 188 2.69 12.51 1.20
N GLY A 189 3.64 12.81 2.09
CA GLY A 189 3.29 13.53 3.32
C GLY A 189 4.39 13.72 4.36
N GLU A 190 3.96 14.28 5.49
CA GLU A 190 4.83 14.79 6.55
C GLU A 190 4.47 14.13 7.89
N ALA A 191 5.47 13.75 8.69
CA ALA A 191 5.28 13.12 9.99
C ALA A 191 5.75 14.04 11.14
N PHE A 192 4.82 14.48 11.99
CA PHE A 192 5.11 15.35 13.14
C PHE A 192 4.82 14.65 14.46
N LYS A 193 5.76 14.70 15.42
CA LYS A 193 5.45 14.40 16.82
C LYS A 193 4.62 15.55 17.41
N VAL A 194 3.48 15.22 18.01
CA VAL A 194 2.49 16.15 18.59
C VAL A 194 2.09 15.61 19.96
N GLY A 195 2.65 16.17 21.03
CA GLY A 195 2.58 15.57 22.36
C GLY A 195 3.23 14.19 22.38
N GLU A 196 2.50 13.16 22.82
CA GLU A 196 2.96 11.76 22.82
C GLU A 196 2.60 10.97 21.53
N ASN A 197 1.94 11.62 20.57
CA ASN A 197 1.47 11.00 19.32
C ASN A 197 2.35 11.43 18.12
N VAL A 198 2.17 10.74 16.99
CA VAL A 198 2.70 11.13 15.68
C VAL A 198 1.52 11.41 14.74
N PHE A 199 1.57 12.52 14.01
CA PHE A 199 0.60 12.92 13.01
C PHE A 199 1.22 12.69 11.62
N LYS A 200 0.74 11.70 10.85
CA LYS A 200 1.02 11.58 9.41
C LYS A 200 0.01 12.47 8.68
N ILE A 201 0.48 13.57 8.09
CA ILE A 201 -0.35 14.54 7.35
C ILE A 201 -0.16 14.30 5.84
N VAL A 202 -1.22 13.89 5.15
CA VAL A 202 -1.21 13.49 3.74
C VAL A 202 -2.10 14.43 2.92
N PRO A 203 -1.56 15.38 2.13
CA PRO A 203 -2.35 16.20 1.21
C PRO A 203 -3.04 15.37 0.12
N PHE A 204 -4.27 15.74 -0.22
CA PHE A 204 -5.06 15.07 -1.24
C PHE A 204 -6.00 16.04 -1.98
N ASP A 205 -6.46 15.62 -3.16
CA ASP A 205 -7.34 16.35 -4.09
C ASP A 205 -6.86 17.75 -4.57
N GLY A 206 -5.65 18.19 -4.21
CA GLY A 206 -5.05 19.42 -4.72
C GLY A 206 -4.44 19.29 -6.14
N ASP A 207 -4.50 20.37 -6.91
CA ASP A 207 -3.87 20.49 -8.24
C ASP A 207 -2.34 20.68 -8.17
N LEU A 208 -1.81 21.06 -7.01
CA LEU A 208 -0.38 21.28 -6.78
C LEU A 208 0.34 19.92 -6.67
N ARG A 209 1.36 19.67 -7.50
CA ARG A 209 2.25 18.51 -7.32
C ARG A 209 3.03 18.65 -6.00
N VAL A 210 3.18 17.55 -5.28
CA VAL A 210 3.81 17.48 -3.95
C VAL A 210 4.99 16.53 -4.04
N ASN A 211 6.19 17.02 -3.75
CA ASN A 211 7.46 16.28 -3.81
C ASN A 211 7.78 15.77 -5.23
N GLY A 212 7.20 16.43 -6.23
CA GLY A 212 7.17 16.01 -7.63
C GLY A 212 5.92 15.24 -8.05
N GLU A 213 5.14 14.66 -7.13
CA GLU A 213 4.04 13.73 -7.45
C GLU A 213 2.65 14.36 -7.51
N ILE A 214 1.71 13.68 -8.18
CA ILE A 214 0.29 14.04 -8.15
C ILE A 214 -0.29 13.61 -6.80
N GLN A 215 -1.07 14.48 -6.16
CA GLN A 215 -1.73 14.14 -4.90
C GLN A 215 -2.79 13.04 -5.10
N LYS A 216 -2.84 12.09 -4.15
CA LYS A 216 -3.90 11.08 -4.04
C LYS A 216 -5.29 11.71 -4.10
N LYS A 217 -6.28 10.95 -4.55
CA LYS A 217 -7.70 11.31 -4.54
C LYS A 217 -8.41 10.86 -3.26
N SER A 218 -9.56 11.46 -3.00
CA SER A 218 -10.45 11.07 -1.90
C SER A 218 -10.72 9.55 -1.86
N GLU A 219 -10.87 8.90 -3.01
CA GLU A 219 -11.02 7.45 -3.14
C GLU A 219 -9.81 6.69 -2.57
N GLU A 220 -8.60 7.03 -3.01
CA GLU A 220 -7.36 6.34 -2.61
C GLU A 220 -7.06 6.49 -1.11
N LEU A 221 -7.43 7.64 -0.51
CA LEU A 221 -7.32 7.85 0.93
C LEU A 221 -8.48 7.28 1.73
N LEU A 222 -9.67 7.10 1.15
CA LEU A 222 -10.74 6.33 1.77
C LEU A 222 -10.29 4.88 1.98
N GLU A 223 -9.59 4.30 1.01
CA GLU A 223 -9.00 2.96 1.14
C GLU A 223 -7.90 2.93 2.22
N GLU A 224 -6.95 3.88 2.26
CA GLU A 224 -5.91 3.95 3.30
C GLU A 224 -6.52 4.14 4.71
N VAL A 225 -7.60 4.91 4.84
CA VAL A 225 -8.34 5.12 6.10
C VAL A 225 -9.08 3.85 6.54
N ILE A 226 -9.83 3.19 5.66
CA ILE A 226 -10.54 1.95 6.01
C ILE A 226 -9.53 0.87 6.40
N LEU A 227 -8.49 0.66 5.59
CA LEU A 227 -7.44 -0.34 5.83
C LEU A 227 -6.73 -0.09 7.16
N SER A 228 -6.37 1.16 7.46
CA SER A 228 -5.79 1.55 8.75
C SER A 228 -6.72 1.25 9.92
N GLY A 229 -8.03 1.51 9.79
CA GLY A 229 -9.03 1.15 10.80
C GLY A 229 -9.17 -0.36 11.00
N THR A 230 -9.21 -1.12 9.90
CA THR A 230 -9.31 -2.59 9.91
C THR A 230 -8.10 -3.23 10.60
N LEU A 231 -6.86 -2.83 10.29
CA LEU A 231 -5.67 -3.34 10.99
C LEU A 231 -5.62 -2.91 12.46
N ASN A 232 -6.03 -1.69 12.78
CA ASN A 232 -6.12 -1.21 14.17
C ASN A 232 -7.12 -2.04 15.01
N SER A 233 -8.14 -2.64 14.39
CA SER A 233 -9.10 -3.53 15.05
C SER A 233 -8.47 -4.85 15.53
N LEU A 234 -7.34 -5.30 14.94
CA LEU A 234 -6.61 -6.49 15.41
C LEU A 234 -6.03 -6.30 16.83
N ARG A 235 -5.98 -5.07 17.35
CA ARG A 235 -5.45 -4.76 18.69
C ARG A 235 -6.45 -5.00 19.81
N ALA A 236 -7.68 -5.43 19.49
CA ALA A 236 -8.68 -5.79 20.48
C ALA A 236 -8.35 -7.15 21.14
N HIS A 237 -8.50 -7.22 22.46
CA HIS A 237 -8.28 -8.42 23.28
C HIS A 237 -9.58 -8.94 23.90
N GLU A 238 -10.67 -8.92 23.13
CA GLU A 238 -11.92 -9.58 23.53
C GLU A 238 -11.78 -11.10 23.35
N GLY A 239 -12.14 -11.87 24.38
CA GLY A 239 -11.88 -13.33 24.49
C GLY A 239 -12.64 -14.24 23.51
N HIS A 240 -13.11 -13.69 22.39
CA HIS A 240 -13.78 -14.40 21.29
C HIS A 240 -13.13 -14.11 19.92
N LEU A 241 -12.11 -13.24 19.86
CA LEU A 241 -11.41 -12.90 18.62
C LEU A 241 -10.41 -14.01 18.26
N LEU A 242 -10.59 -14.60 17.07
CA LEU A 242 -9.72 -15.65 16.56
C LEU A 242 -8.31 -15.12 16.21
N ASN A 243 -8.19 -13.85 15.84
CA ASN A 243 -6.95 -13.23 15.37
C ASN A 243 -6.76 -11.88 16.08
N SER A 244 -5.63 -11.69 16.76
CA SER A 244 -5.31 -10.41 17.44
C SER A 244 -3.80 -10.18 17.54
N CYS A 245 -3.33 -8.95 17.32
CA CYS A 245 -1.95 -8.54 17.58
C CYS A 245 -1.83 -7.03 17.80
N SER A 246 -0.79 -6.59 18.52
CA SER A 246 -0.50 -5.16 18.77
C SER A 246 0.68 -4.62 17.94
N THR A 247 1.02 -5.29 16.83
CA THR A 247 2.26 -5.04 16.06
C THR A 247 2.06 -4.17 14.81
N PHE A 248 0.81 -3.96 14.37
CA PHE A 248 0.49 -2.82 13.52
C PHE A 248 0.39 -1.55 14.38
N ILE A 249 0.82 -0.40 13.85
CA ILE A 249 0.81 0.87 14.57
C ILE A 249 -0.60 1.21 15.05
N GLN A 250 -0.74 1.61 16.31
CA GLN A 250 -2.03 2.07 16.81
C GLN A 250 -2.38 3.41 16.16
N THR A 251 -3.47 3.42 15.38
CA THR A 251 -4.10 4.67 14.94
C THR A 251 -5.11 5.06 16.01
N MET A 252 -4.83 6.17 16.70
CA MET A 252 -5.65 6.74 17.77
C MET A 252 -6.84 7.52 17.22
N ASP A 253 -6.65 8.20 16.09
CA ASP A 253 -7.67 8.99 15.41
C ASP A 253 -7.34 9.17 13.92
N MET A 254 -8.34 9.44 13.10
CA MET A 254 -8.20 9.78 11.67
C MET A 254 -9.13 10.94 11.34
N ARG A 255 -8.60 12.01 10.73
CA ARG A 255 -9.39 13.21 10.41
C ARG A 255 -9.11 13.74 9.02
N VAL A 256 -10.17 14.20 8.35
CA VAL A 256 -10.06 15.09 7.20
C VAL A 256 -9.90 16.52 7.69
N CYS A 257 -8.85 17.19 7.22
CA CYS A 257 -8.57 18.59 7.46
C CYS A 257 -8.56 19.39 6.14
N GLN A 258 -8.82 20.69 6.22
CA GLN A 258 -8.70 21.63 5.11
C GLN A 258 -8.09 22.95 5.59
N GLY A 259 -7.19 23.55 4.82
CA GLY A 259 -6.60 24.86 5.12
C GLY A 259 -5.13 24.99 4.75
N HIS A 260 -4.49 26.05 5.25
CA HIS A 260 -3.03 26.19 5.25
C HIS A 260 -2.41 25.38 6.40
N TYR A 261 -1.11 25.07 6.29
CA TYR A 261 -0.31 24.59 7.42
C TYR A 261 -0.18 25.67 8.52
N ASP A 262 -0.38 25.28 9.78
CA ASP A 262 -0.19 26.15 10.93
C ASP A 262 1.26 26.61 11.11
N ALA A 263 1.46 27.80 11.67
CA ALA A 263 2.78 28.38 11.91
C ALA A 263 3.70 27.50 12.80
N SER A 264 3.12 26.66 13.66
CA SER A 264 3.87 25.68 14.46
C SER A 264 4.32 24.46 13.65
N LEU A 265 3.50 23.98 12.69
CA LEU A 265 3.89 22.92 11.76
C LEU A 265 4.93 23.42 10.76
N LEU A 266 4.72 24.61 10.18
CA LEU A 266 5.70 25.27 9.30
C LEU A 266 7.04 25.43 10.01
N LYS A 267 7.06 25.98 11.24
CA LYS A 267 8.29 26.10 12.02
C LYS A 267 8.92 24.73 12.31
N ALA A 268 8.13 23.71 12.65
CA ALA A 268 8.64 22.36 12.93
C ALA A 268 9.25 21.68 11.69
N TRP A 269 8.80 22.06 10.48
CA TRP A 269 9.37 21.65 9.20
C TRP A 269 10.65 22.44 8.89
N GLU A 270 10.63 23.77 9.02
CA GLU A 270 11.81 24.66 8.86
C GLU A 270 12.96 24.28 9.83
N ASP A 271 12.62 23.95 11.08
CA ASP A 271 13.55 23.46 12.10
C ASP A 271 14.15 22.08 11.74
N TRP A 272 13.50 21.29 10.89
CA TRP A 272 14.00 19.97 10.47
C TRP A 272 14.85 20.09 9.21
N ASP A 273 14.37 20.82 8.21
CA ASP A 273 15.11 21.12 6.97
C ASP A 273 16.48 21.73 7.28
N GLY A 274 16.53 22.76 8.13
CA GLY A 274 17.79 23.39 8.56
C GLY A 274 18.74 22.50 9.37
N LYS A 275 18.38 21.24 9.67
CA LYS A 275 19.21 20.26 10.39
C LYS A 275 19.56 19.03 9.54
N HIS A 276 18.68 18.60 8.64
CA HIS A 276 18.83 17.36 7.85
C HIS A 276 18.91 17.61 6.33
N GLY A 277 18.32 18.70 5.85
CA GLY A 277 17.88 18.88 4.47
C GLY A 277 16.59 18.08 4.22
N SER A 278 15.50 18.76 3.90
CA SER A 278 14.27 18.08 3.43
C SER A 278 14.42 17.72 1.94
N GLU A 279 13.90 16.56 1.56
CA GLU A 279 13.75 16.17 0.15
C GLU A 279 12.37 16.58 -0.40
N ASN A 280 11.43 16.89 0.52
CA ASN A 280 10.09 17.38 0.25
C ASN A 280 10.02 18.88 -0.11
N ASP A 281 8.96 19.27 -0.82
CA ASP A 281 8.59 20.66 -1.08
C ASP A 281 8.05 21.35 0.19
N HIS A 282 8.26 22.66 0.35
CA HIS A 282 7.90 23.37 1.57
C HIS A 282 6.36 23.49 1.70
N PRO A 283 5.72 22.99 2.80
CA PRO A 283 4.26 22.94 2.95
C PRO A 283 3.56 24.32 3.14
N LYS A 284 4.27 25.41 2.86
CA LYS A 284 3.77 26.78 2.81
C LYS A 284 3.20 27.16 1.43
N GLU A 285 3.50 26.37 0.41
CA GLU A 285 3.01 26.57 -0.97
C GLU A 285 1.59 26.03 -1.18
N PHE A 286 1.04 25.28 -0.22
CA PHE A 286 -0.32 24.77 -0.27
C PHE A 286 -1.38 25.90 -0.27
N PRO A 287 -2.39 25.84 -1.16
CA PRO A 287 -3.45 26.84 -1.20
C PRO A 287 -4.44 26.72 -0.03
N GLU A 288 -5.17 27.80 0.25
CA GLU A 288 -6.16 27.91 1.34
C GLU A 288 -7.21 26.77 1.39
N LYS A 289 -7.49 26.12 0.25
CA LYS A 289 -8.47 25.03 0.13
C LYS A 289 -7.87 23.63 0.09
N GLN A 290 -6.55 23.50 0.26
CA GLN A 290 -5.87 22.20 0.29
C GLN A 290 -6.49 21.30 1.37
N CYS A 291 -6.80 20.06 0.99
CA CYS A 291 -7.31 19.04 1.89
C CYS A 291 -6.17 18.11 2.34
N TYR A 292 -6.28 17.55 3.55
CA TYR A 292 -5.34 16.57 4.09
C TYR A 292 -6.08 15.50 4.89
N VAL A 293 -5.61 14.25 4.86
CA VAL A 293 -5.93 13.29 5.92
C VAL A 293 -4.82 13.34 6.96
N VAL A 294 -5.21 13.43 8.23
CA VAL A 294 -4.32 13.38 9.38
C VAL A 294 -4.58 12.07 10.12
N PHE A 295 -3.63 11.15 10.04
CA PHE A 295 -3.62 9.94 10.88
C PHE A 295 -2.89 10.28 12.18
N VAL A 296 -3.59 10.24 13.30
CA VAL A 296 -3.01 10.39 14.64
C VAL A 296 -2.66 9.01 15.15
N GLN A 297 -1.36 8.73 15.29
CA GLN A 297 -0.81 7.42 15.59
C GLN A 297 0.00 7.43 16.89
N GLU A 298 0.16 6.27 17.53
CA GLU A 298 1.08 6.14 18.67
C GLU A 298 2.55 6.35 18.24
N HIS A 299 3.41 6.76 19.16
CA HIS A 299 4.84 6.85 18.88
C HIS A 299 5.47 5.45 18.78
N GLY A 300 5.50 4.88 17.58
CA GLY A 300 6.05 3.54 17.30
C GLY A 300 7.54 3.40 17.61
N GLY A 301 8.32 4.47 17.48
CA GLY A 301 9.75 4.48 17.84
C GLY A 301 10.61 5.15 16.79
N LYS A 302 11.66 4.45 16.34
CA LYS A 302 12.51 4.84 15.21
C LYS A 302 12.57 3.70 14.18
N ASP A 303 12.59 4.06 12.92
CA ASP A 303 12.71 3.16 11.75
C ASP A 303 13.87 2.15 11.84
N LEU A 304 13.68 0.94 11.30
CA LEU A 304 14.68 -0.13 11.30
C LEU A 304 15.91 0.23 10.49
N GLU A 305 15.85 1.12 9.50
CA GLU A 305 17.02 1.67 8.81
C GLU A 305 17.96 2.39 9.80
N SER A 306 17.43 3.30 10.60
CA SER A 306 18.19 4.22 11.45
C SER A 306 18.26 3.79 12.93
N PHE A 307 17.58 2.71 13.32
CA PHE A 307 17.65 2.10 14.65
C PHE A 307 18.87 1.18 14.80
N VAL A 308 19.55 1.22 15.93
CA VAL A 308 20.70 0.34 16.23
C VAL A 308 20.21 -0.88 17.00
N LEU A 309 20.30 -2.06 16.37
CA LEU A 309 20.14 -3.36 17.03
C LEU A 309 21.41 -3.68 17.85
N LEU A 310 21.24 -4.28 19.02
CA LEU A 310 22.35 -4.62 19.92
C LEU A 310 22.94 -5.99 19.56
N ASN A 311 22.10 -7.01 19.43
CA ASN A 311 22.54 -8.40 19.31
C ASN A 311 21.56 -9.26 18.48
N PHE A 312 21.96 -10.50 18.19
CA PHE A 312 21.17 -11.43 17.38
C PHE A 312 19.78 -11.75 17.96
N ASN A 313 19.57 -11.71 19.28
CA ASN A 313 18.26 -12.00 19.86
C ASN A 313 17.24 -10.87 19.57
N GLU A 314 17.68 -9.60 19.56
CA GLU A 314 16.84 -8.50 19.06
C GLU A 314 16.48 -8.71 17.57
N ALA A 315 17.44 -9.15 16.74
CA ALA A 315 17.19 -9.44 15.32
C ALA A 315 16.26 -10.65 15.10
N LYS A 316 16.31 -11.65 15.98
CA LYS A 316 15.37 -12.79 15.99
C LYS A 316 13.96 -12.37 16.41
N SER A 317 13.86 -11.60 17.51
CA SER A 317 12.61 -11.03 18.03
C SER A 317 11.89 -10.17 16.98
N LEU A 318 12.63 -9.30 16.31
CA LEU A 318 12.17 -8.49 15.17
C LEU A 318 11.45 -9.34 14.11
N LEU A 319 12.14 -10.36 13.57
CA LEU A 319 11.59 -11.23 12.53
C LEU A 319 10.38 -12.02 13.03
N ALA A 320 10.38 -12.48 14.29
CA ALA A 320 9.29 -13.25 14.87
C ALA A 320 8.02 -12.42 15.06
N GLN A 321 8.14 -11.21 15.62
CA GLN A 321 7.02 -10.28 15.79
C GLN A 321 6.40 -9.91 14.44
N ILE A 322 7.23 -9.63 13.42
CA ILE A 322 6.74 -9.31 12.07
C ILE A 322 6.07 -10.53 11.41
N THR A 323 6.69 -11.73 11.48
CA THR A 323 6.11 -12.94 10.87
C THR A 323 4.76 -13.29 11.48
N LEU A 324 4.60 -13.16 12.80
CA LEU A 324 3.31 -13.38 13.46
C LEU A 324 2.30 -12.26 13.20
N ALA A 325 2.70 -10.99 13.13
CA ALA A 325 1.79 -9.90 12.76
C ALA A 325 1.18 -10.12 11.37
N LEU A 326 2.02 -10.47 10.40
CA LEU A 326 1.60 -10.81 9.04
C LEU A 326 0.73 -12.08 9.01
N ALA A 327 1.08 -13.12 9.77
CA ALA A 327 0.26 -14.33 9.86
C ALA A 327 -1.15 -14.07 10.44
N VAL A 328 -1.25 -13.19 11.43
CA VAL A 328 -2.52 -12.80 12.08
C VAL A 328 -3.40 -11.99 11.13
N SER A 329 -2.83 -11.05 10.35
CA SER A 329 -3.61 -10.28 9.37
C SER A 329 -3.88 -11.06 8.07
N GLU A 330 -3.02 -11.99 7.66
CA GLU A 330 -3.30 -13.00 6.63
C GLU A 330 -4.54 -13.84 7.02
N ALA A 331 -4.58 -14.34 8.25
CA ALA A 331 -5.68 -15.17 8.76
C ALA A 331 -6.97 -14.40 9.05
N ALA A 332 -6.90 -13.07 9.26
CA ALA A 332 -8.06 -12.23 9.52
C ALA A 332 -8.68 -11.61 8.26
N TYR A 333 -7.84 -11.09 7.36
CA TYR A 333 -8.24 -10.20 6.27
C TYR A 333 -7.52 -10.49 4.94
N GLU A 334 -6.90 -11.67 4.80
CA GLU A 334 -6.04 -12.00 3.65
C GLU A 334 -4.99 -10.91 3.34
N PHE A 335 -4.43 -10.28 4.39
CA PHE A 335 -3.59 -9.10 4.26
C PHE A 335 -2.28 -9.37 3.51
N GLU A 336 -1.95 -8.47 2.59
CA GLU A 336 -0.61 -8.31 2.05
C GLU A 336 -0.12 -6.89 2.30
N HIS A 337 1.06 -6.73 2.91
CA HIS A 337 1.62 -5.40 3.14
C HIS A 337 2.10 -4.73 1.85
N ARG A 338 2.68 -5.54 0.96
CA ARG A 338 3.30 -5.18 -0.33
C ARG A 338 4.42 -4.11 -0.30
N ASP A 339 4.64 -3.39 0.80
CA ASP A 339 5.72 -2.42 0.95
C ASP A 339 6.41 -2.44 2.32
N LEU A 340 6.72 -3.63 2.84
CA LEU A 340 7.35 -3.79 4.15
C LEU A 340 8.88 -3.60 4.08
N HIS A 341 9.31 -2.46 3.54
CA HIS A 341 10.71 -2.06 3.54
C HIS A 341 11.16 -1.60 4.94
N TRP A 342 12.47 -1.43 5.15
CA TRP A 342 13.03 -1.17 6.49
C TRP A 342 12.73 0.24 7.07
N GLY A 343 12.12 1.14 6.29
CA GLY A 343 11.53 2.38 6.80
C GLY A 343 10.21 2.10 7.52
N ASN A 344 9.39 1.22 6.94
CA ASN A 344 8.03 0.89 7.40
C ASN A 344 7.97 -0.03 8.64
N ILE A 345 9.07 -0.11 9.39
CA ILE A 345 9.22 -0.91 10.61
C ILE A 345 9.79 -0.01 11.69
N LEU A 346 8.92 0.51 12.55
CA LEU A 346 9.32 1.30 13.72
C LEU A 346 9.68 0.39 14.90
N LEU A 347 10.71 0.81 15.64
CA LEU A 347 11.28 0.06 16.76
C LEU A 347 11.45 0.96 17.98
N ARG A 348 10.98 0.46 19.13
CA ARG A 348 11.16 1.10 20.45
C ARG A 348 11.61 0.07 21.48
N ARG A 349 12.48 0.50 22.39
CA ARG A 349 12.86 -0.32 23.55
C ARG A 349 11.90 -0.07 24.71
N LYS A 350 11.30 -1.13 25.24
CA LYS A 350 10.34 -1.09 26.36
C LYS A 350 10.51 -2.36 27.20
N GLY A 351 10.47 -2.24 28.52
CA GLY A 351 10.64 -3.36 29.46
C GLY A 351 9.44 -4.30 29.57
N LEU A 352 8.94 -4.81 28.43
CA LEU A 352 8.02 -5.93 28.37
C LEU A 352 8.81 -7.15 27.90
N ASP A 353 8.87 -8.23 28.67
CA ASP A 353 9.68 -9.42 28.32
C ASP A 353 9.07 -10.25 27.17
N THR A 354 7.74 -10.20 27.03
CA THR A 354 7.00 -10.85 25.95
C THR A 354 5.94 -9.94 25.36
N VAL A 355 5.49 -10.26 24.14
CA VAL A 355 4.31 -9.69 23.49
C VAL A 355 3.40 -10.83 23.02
N GLN A 356 2.08 -10.64 23.14
CA GLN A 356 1.06 -11.64 22.84
C GLN A 356 0.51 -11.48 21.42
N PHE A 357 0.30 -12.61 20.76
CA PHE A 357 -0.47 -12.77 19.53
C PHE A 357 -1.57 -13.82 19.76
N THR A 358 -2.67 -13.71 19.05
CA THR A 358 -3.65 -14.79 18.88
C THR A 358 -3.77 -15.08 17.40
N LEU A 359 -3.58 -16.34 16.99
CA LEU A 359 -3.64 -16.79 15.60
C LEU A 359 -4.59 -17.99 15.50
N GLU A 360 -5.71 -17.81 14.82
CA GLU A 360 -6.78 -18.82 14.68
C GLU A 360 -7.25 -19.42 16.02
N GLY A 361 -7.33 -18.58 17.05
CA GLY A 361 -7.68 -18.94 18.44
C GLY A 361 -6.52 -19.47 19.29
N ASN A 362 -5.33 -19.63 18.73
CA ASN A 362 -4.14 -20.10 19.45
C ASN A 362 -3.36 -18.90 20.01
N GLU A 363 -3.18 -18.84 21.32
CA GLU A 363 -2.37 -17.81 21.97
C GLU A 363 -0.86 -18.12 21.85
N ILE A 364 -0.09 -17.13 21.39
CA ILE A 364 1.36 -17.25 21.13
C ILE A 364 2.06 -16.05 21.75
N HIS A 365 2.91 -16.29 22.76
CA HIS A 365 3.74 -15.25 23.35
C HIS A 365 5.17 -15.27 22.76
N VAL A 366 5.68 -14.11 22.34
CA VAL A 366 7.02 -13.95 21.73
C VAL A 366 7.95 -13.20 22.67
N ARG A 367 9.14 -13.74 22.95
CA ARG A 367 10.21 -13.03 23.68
C ARG A 367 10.67 -11.79 22.90
N THR A 368 10.50 -10.61 23.49
CA THR A 368 10.84 -9.31 22.87
C THR A 368 12.34 -9.03 22.87
N TYR A 369 13.07 -9.53 23.88
CA TYR A 369 14.40 -9.05 24.28
C TYR A 369 14.45 -7.52 24.51
N GLY A 370 13.34 -6.95 25.01
CA GLY A 370 13.17 -5.52 25.25
C GLY A 370 12.83 -4.69 24.01
N LEU A 371 12.71 -5.31 22.84
CA LEU A 371 12.39 -4.67 21.56
C LEU A 371 10.92 -4.88 21.18
N LEU A 372 10.18 -3.80 20.95
CA LEU A 372 8.83 -3.84 20.37
C LEU A 372 8.87 -3.33 18.93
N VAL A 373 8.13 -4.02 18.06
CA VAL A 373 7.93 -3.65 16.66
C VAL A 373 6.59 -2.95 16.46
N SER A 374 6.55 -1.95 15.58
CA SER A 374 5.33 -1.37 15.04
C SER A 374 5.46 -1.18 13.52
N ILE A 375 4.63 -1.90 12.78
CA ILE A 375 4.53 -1.86 11.31
C ILE A 375 3.69 -0.64 10.90
N ILE A 376 4.15 0.12 9.91
CA ILE A 376 3.52 1.36 9.40
C ILE A 376 3.36 1.34 7.87
N ASP A 377 2.68 2.36 7.36
CA ASP A 377 2.38 2.68 5.96
C ASP A 377 1.77 1.54 5.11
N PHE A 378 0.47 1.67 4.88
CA PHE A 378 -0.31 0.67 4.16
C PHE A 378 -0.67 1.12 2.73
N THR A 379 0.03 2.13 2.18
CA THR A 379 -0.26 2.75 0.87
C THR A 379 -0.33 1.75 -0.29
N LEU A 380 0.52 0.74 -0.33
CA LEU A 380 0.52 -0.30 -1.38
C LEU A 380 -0.19 -1.61 -0.95
N SER A 381 -0.72 -1.67 0.28
CA SER A 381 -1.25 -2.90 0.87
C SER A 381 -2.55 -3.37 0.23
N ARG A 382 -2.93 -4.62 0.53
CA ARG A 382 -4.19 -5.25 0.10
C ARG A 382 -4.87 -5.95 1.26
N ILE A 383 -6.18 -5.78 1.41
CA ILE A 383 -7.03 -6.53 2.34
C ILE A 383 -8.32 -6.98 1.68
N ASN A 384 -8.90 -8.04 2.24
CA ASN A 384 -10.26 -8.48 2.02
C ASN A 384 -11.04 -8.26 3.34
N THR A 385 -12.03 -7.36 3.32
CA THR A 385 -12.86 -7.05 4.50
C THR A 385 -14.02 -8.05 4.70
N GLY A 386 -14.22 -8.96 3.74
CA GLY A 386 -15.42 -9.80 3.62
C GLY A 386 -16.59 -9.09 2.92
N GLU A 387 -16.56 -7.77 2.80
CA GLU A 387 -17.53 -6.97 2.04
C GLU A 387 -16.92 -6.37 0.75
N ASP A 388 -15.62 -6.08 0.75
CA ASP A 388 -14.85 -5.54 -0.39
C ASP A 388 -13.37 -5.99 -0.35
N ILE A 389 -12.65 -5.81 -1.46
CA ILE A 389 -11.19 -5.99 -1.56
C ILE A 389 -10.56 -4.62 -1.81
N LEU A 390 -9.87 -4.07 -0.82
CA LEU A 390 -9.18 -2.78 -0.93
C LEU A 390 -7.71 -3.03 -1.30
N PHE A 391 -7.23 -2.39 -2.37
CA PHE A 391 -5.87 -2.57 -2.90
C PHE A 391 -5.51 -1.48 -3.90
N LEU A 392 -4.23 -1.07 -3.92
CA LEU A 392 -3.70 -0.27 -5.02
C LEU A 392 -3.29 -1.17 -6.20
N ASP A 393 -3.77 -0.86 -7.41
CA ASP A 393 -3.34 -1.53 -8.64
C ASP A 393 -1.97 -1.02 -9.09
N LEU A 394 -0.92 -1.71 -8.65
CA LEU A 394 0.47 -1.35 -8.93
C LEU A 394 0.83 -1.49 -10.42
N SER A 395 -0.03 -2.05 -11.29
CA SER A 395 0.21 -2.01 -12.74
C SER A 395 0.11 -0.60 -13.33
N SER A 396 -0.49 0.34 -12.59
CA SER A 396 -0.53 1.77 -12.93
C SER A 396 0.79 2.52 -12.70
N ASP A 397 1.73 1.95 -11.92
CA ASP A 397 3.11 2.45 -11.75
C ASP A 397 4.14 1.42 -12.23
N PRO A 398 4.57 1.49 -13.50
CA PRO A 398 5.64 0.64 -14.02
C PRO A 398 7.00 0.87 -13.34
N GLU A 399 7.27 2.07 -12.82
CA GLU A 399 8.61 2.51 -12.42
C GLU A 399 9.03 1.95 -11.05
N LEU A 400 8.07 1.63 -10.19
CA LEU A 400 8.24 0.78 -9.01
C LEU A 400 9.03 -0.52 -9.31
N PHE A 401 8.90 -1.04 -10.52
CA PHE A 401 9.58 -2.27 -10.96
C PHE A 401 10.89 -2.02 -11.73
N GLU A 402 11.18 -0.78 -12.13
CA GLU A 402 12.37 -0.39 -12.90
C GLU A 402 13.60 -0.04 -12.03
N GLY A 403 13.42 0.12 -10.71
CA GLY A 403 14.49 0.46 -9.76
C GLY A 403 15.75 -0.41 -9.82
N PRO A 404 16.90 0.03 -9.29
CA PRO A 404 18.22 -0.57 -9.58
C PRO A 404 18.31 -2.10 -9.46
N LYS A 405 19.00 -2.74 -10.42
CA LYS A 405 19.19 -4.21 -10.41
C LYS A 405 20.12 -4.63 -9.27
N GLY A 406 19.67 -5.55 -8.42
CA GLY A 406 20.42 -6.01 -7.25
C GLY A 406 20.23 -5.13 -6.00
N ASP A 407 19.52 -4.00 -6.09
CA ASP A 407 18.90 -3.41 -4.92
C ASP A 407 17.80 -4.34 -4.39
N LYS A 408 17.67 -4.41 -3.07
CA LYS A 408 16.82 -5.38 -2.38
C LYS A 408 15.35 -4.99 -2.39
N GLN A 409 15.03 -3.71 -2.36
CA GLN A 409 13.67 -3.21 -2.38
C GLN A 409 13.10 -3.35 -3.80
N SER A 410 13.86 -2.84 -4.78
CA SER A 410 13.61 -2.97 -6.22
C SER A 410 13.47 -4.44 -6.68
N ASP A 411 14.38 -5.33 -6.24
CA ASP A 411 14.27 -6.77 -6.52
C ASP A 411 13.06 -7.41 -5.84
N THR A 412 12.44 -6.79 -4.83
CA THR A 412 11.28 -7.35 -4.13
C THR A 412 9.97 -6.96 -4.81
N TYR A 413 9.78 -5.70 -5.24
CA TYR A 413 8.65 -5.32 -6.09
C TYR A 413 8.57 -6.18 -7.35
N ARG A 414 9.70 -6.39 -8.05
CA ARG A 414 9.78 -7.28 -9.23
C ARG A 414 9.28 -8.70 -8.93
N LYS A 415 9.75 -9.32 -7.85
CA LYS A 415 9.31 -10.67 -7.45
C LYS A 415 7.83 -10.72 -7.07
N MET A 416 7.26 -9.66 -6.49
CA MET A 416 5.83 -9.60 -6.24
C MET A 416 5.04 -9.60 -7.54
N ARG A 417 5.44 -8.77 -8.51
CA ARG A 417 4.82 -8.73 -9.85
C ARG A 417 4.89 -10.09 -10.56
N ASP A 418 6.05 -10.76 -10.48
CA ASP A 418 6.25 -12.10 -11.03
C ASP A 418 5.38 -13.17 -10.31
N VAL A 419 4.97 -12.93 -9.06
CA VAL A 419 4.11 -13.81 -8.24
C VAL A 419 2.62 -13.53 -8.43
N THR A 420 2.22 -12.26 -8.53
CA THR A 420 0.82 -11.85 -8.76
C THR A 420 0.40 -12.01 -10.21
N GLY A 421 1.35 -12.06 -11.15
CA GLY A 421 1.05 -11.99 -12.58
C GLY A 421 0.35 -10.68 -12.96
N GLU A 422 0.70 -9.60 -12.26
CA GLU A 422 0.06 -8.27 -12.35
C GLU A 422 -1.42 -8.22 -11.91
N PHE A 423 -1.99 -9.31 -11.38
CA PHE A 423 -3.36 -9.34 -10.84
C PHE A 423 -3.40 -8.88 -9.37
N TRP A 424 -3.20 -7.58 -9.13
CA TRP A 424 -3.07 -7.03 -7.77
C TRP A 424 -4.33 -7.12 -6.89
N GLU A 425 -5.51 -7.34 -7.46
CA GLU A 425 -6.76 -7.60 -6.71
C GLU A 425 -6.70 -8.92 -5.92
N GLY A 426 -6.02 -9.94 -6.47
CA GLY A 426 -5.96 -11.29 -5.90
C GLY A 426 -5.19 -11.37 -4.57
N SER A 427 -5.41 -12.47 -3.85
CA SER A 427 -4.71 -12.80 -2.60
C SER A 427 -3.45 -13.61 -2.90
N PHE A 428 -2.28 -13.02 -2.65
CA PHE A 428 -0.97 -13.61 -2.86
C PHE A 428 -0.08 -13.47 -1.61
N PRO A 429 -0.39 -14.14 -0.47
CA PRO A 429 0.37 -14.01 0.80
C PRO A 429 1.87 -14.35 0.67
N LYS A 430 2.29 -14.94 -0.45
CA LYS A 430 3.69 -15.09 -0.83
C LYS A 430 4.44 -13.74 -0.90
N THR A 431 3.77 -12.62 -1.17
CA THR A 431 4.36 -11.27 -1.13
C THR A 431 4.88 -10.89 0.25
N ASN A 432 4.14 -11.20 1.33
CA ASN A 432 4.61 -11.03 2.71
C ASN A 432 5.90 -11.84 2.96
N VAL A 433 5.98 -13.07 2.43
CA VAL A 433 7.17 -13.92 2.54
C VAL A 433 8.36 -13.34 1.76
N LEU A 434 8.12 -12.70 0.60
CA LEU A 434 9.17 -11.97 -0.13
C LEU A 434 9.73 -10.80 0.69
N TRP A 435 8.88 -10.08 1.42
CA TRP A 435 9.33 -9.04 2.35
C TRP A 435 10.08 -9.60 3.56
N LEU A 436 9.65 -10.73 4.14
CA LEU A 436 10.44 -11.43 5.17
C LEU A 436 11.85 -11.82 4.64
N GLN A 437 11.97 -12.22 3.37
CA GLN A 437 13.28 -12.46 2.74
C GLN A 437 14.11 -11.19 2.55
N TYR A 438 13.47 -10.06 2.21
CA TYR A 438 14.12 -8.75 2.15
C TYR A 438 14.67 -8.36 3.54
N LEU A 439 13.90 -8.52 4.61
CA LEU A 439 14.33 -8.18 5.97
C LEU A 439 15.52 -9.04 6.43
N VAL A 440 15.57 -10.32 6.04
CA VAL A 440 16.76 -11.15 6.30
C VAL A 440 17.98 -10.69 5.49
N ASP A 441 17.82 -10.22 4.24
CA ASP A 441 18.92 -9.59 3.49
C ASP A 441 19.35 -8.25 4.13
N ILE A 442 18.43 -7.41 4.60
CA ILE A 442 18.73 -6.17 5.34
C ILE A 442 19.53 -6.47 6.61
N LEU A 443 19.08 -7.43 7.41
CA LEU A 443 19.78 -7.85 8.63
C LEU A 443 21.18 -8.39 8.33
N LEU A 444 21.35 -9.16 7.26
CA LEU A 444 22.66 -9.71 6.85
C LEU A 444 23.61 -8.66 6.27
N LEU A 445 23.11 -7.73 5.45
CA LEU A 445 23.92 -6.90 4.54
C LEU A 445 24.01 -5.42 4.92
N LYS A 446 23.02 -4.88 5.65
CA LYS A 446 22.89 -3.44 5.95
C LYS A 446 22.93 -3.14 7.45
N LYS A 447 22.44 -4.03 8.32
CA LYS A 447 22.48 -3.85 9.78
C LYS A 447 23.75 -4.43 10.40
N SER A 448 24.36 -3.67 11.31
CA SER A 448 25.44 -4.11 12.19
C SER A 448 24.92 -4.26 13.62
N TYR A 449 25.26 -5.38 14.27
CA TYR A 449 24.88 -5.76 15.64
C TYR A 449 25.73 -6.96 16.08
N GLU A 450 25.77 -7.28 17.37
CA GLU A 450 26.51 -8.44 17.89
C GLU A 450 25.94 -9.76 17.36
N ARG A 451 26.74 -10.46 16.54
CA ARG A 451 26.39 -11.77 15.97
C ARG A 451 27.64 -12.58 15.64
N THR A 452 27.49 -13.89 15.64
CA THR A 452 28.54 -14.86 15.27
C THR A 452 28.38 -15.36 13.83
N SER A 453 29.40 -16.04 13.31
CA SER A 453 29.32 -16.76 12.03
C SER A 453 28.36 -17.97 12.06
N LYS A 454 27.84 -18.37 13.23
CA LYS A 454 26.71 -19.32 13.31
C LYS A 454 25.42 -18.59 12.96
N ASP A 455 25.17 -17.47 13.62
CA ASP A 455 23.93 -16.69 13.50
C ASP A 455 23.69 -16.20 12.06
N GLU A 456 24.77 -15.83 11.35
CA GLU A 456 24.68 -15.54 9.92
C GLU A 456 24.30 -16.75 9.06
N ARG A 457 24.76 -17.97 9.40
CA ARG A 457 24.35 -19.19 8.68
C ARG A 457 22.90 -19.54 9.01
N ASP A 458 22.47 -19.28 10.24
CA ASP A 458 21.10 -19.55 10.67
C ASP A 458 20.11 -18.60 9.96
N LEU A 459 20.45 -17.31 9.81
CA LEU A 459 19.73 -16.34 8.96
C LEU A 459 19.72 -16.73 7.47
N ARG A 460 20.87 -17.07 6.89
CA ARG A 460 20.94 -17.55 5.49
C ARG A 460 20.13 -18.83 5.28
N SER A 461 20.02 -19.68 6.31
CA SER A 461 19.22 -20.90 6.29
C SER A 461 17.72 -20.62 6.42
N LEU A 462 17.31 -19.68 7.28
CA LEU A 462 15.93 -19.15 7.31
C LEU A 462 15.54 -18.63 5.92
N LYS A 463 16.34 -17.73 5.33
CA LYS A 463 16.05 -17.18 3.99
C LYS A 463 15.90 -18.28 2.94
N LYS A 464 16.69 -19.36 3.03
CA LYS A 464 16.54 -20.51 2.13
C LYS A 464 15.19 -21.21 2.30
N ARG A 465 14.68 -21.38 3.53
CA ARG A 465 13.37 -21.98 3.84
C ARG A 465 12.19 -21.06 3.53
N LEU A 466 12.34 -19.74 3.68
CA LEU A 466 11.36 -18.75 3.20
C LEU A 466 11.09 -18.82 1.67
N ASN A 467 11.92 -19.51 0.88
CA ASN A 467 11.57 -19.77 -0.53
C ASN A 467 10.43 -20.79 -0.66
N SER A 468 10.35 -21.79 0.23
CA SER A 468 9.35 -22.87 0.16
C SER A 468 7.99 -22.55 0.78
N TYR A 469 7.90 -21.58 1.71
CA TYR A 469 6.62 -21.22 2.35
C TYR A 469 5.74 -20.36 1.42
N GLY A 470 4.44 -20.64 1.37
CA GLY A 470 3.44 -19.89 0.61
C GLY A 470 2.93 -18.62 1.29
N SER A 471 3.08 -18.51 2.61
CA SER A 471 2.48 -17.47 3.46
C SER A 471 3.35 -17.14 4.68
N ALA A 472 3.13 -15.98 5.32
CA ALA A 472 3.75 -15.69 6.62
C ALA A 472 3.22 -16.63 7.71
N ARG A 473 1.94 -17.03 7.63
CA ARG A 473 1.31 -18.07 8.45
C ARG A 473 2.08 -19.39 8.43
N GLU A 474 2.48 -19.90 7.25
CA GLU A 474 3.38 -21.06 7.16
C GLU A 474 4.75 -20.80 7.77
N ALA A 475 5.32 -19.61 7.52
CA ALA A 475 6.64 -19.24 8.02
C ALA A 475 6.72 -19.15 9.56
N THR A 476 5.60 -18.95 10.27
CA THR A 476 5.56 -19.03 11.76
C THR A 476 6.12 -20.36 12.28
N SER A 477 5.94 -21.46 11.54
CA SER A 477 6.38 -22.80 11.91
C SER A 477 7.86 -23.09 11.59
N ASP A 478 8.63 -22.09 11.14
CA ASP A 478 10.07 -22.25 10.91
C ASP A 478 10.84 -22.44 12.24
N VAL A 479 11.69 -23.46 12.28
CA VAL A 479 12.54 -23.81 13.45
C VAL A 479 13.38 -22.65 13.99
N PHE A 480 13.65 -21.61 13.19
CA PHE A 480 14.34 -20.39 13.59
C PHE A 480 13.62 -19.62 14.72
N PHE A 481 12.29 -19.74 14.81
CA PHE A 481 11.47 -19.04 15.80
C PHE A 481 11.15 -19.89 17.06
N SER A 482 11.44 -21.19 17.02
CA SER A 482 10.97 -22.17 18.03
C SER A 482 11.42 -21.93 19.47
N ASP A 483 12.52 -21.21 19.68
CA ASP A 483 13.08 -20.82 20.99
C ASP A 483 12.66 -19.41 21.46
N LEU A 484 11.93 -18.67 20.62
CA LEU A 484 11.37 -17.34 20.93
C LEU A 484 9.95 -17.44 21.47
N PHE A 485 9.21 -18.47 21.05
CA PHE A 485 7.83 -18.68 21.44
C PHE A 485 7.74 -19.28 22.85
N VAL A 486 6.90 -18.68 23.68
CA VAL A 486 6.57 -19.13 25.03
C VAL A 486 5.13 -19.65 24.99
N ILE A 487 4.97 -20.95 25.22
CA ILE A 487 3.66 -21.55 25.44
C ILE A 487 3.44 -21.56 26.95
N PHE A 488 2.48 -20.77 27.44
CA PHE A 488 1.99 -20.92 28.79
C PHE A 488 1.09 -22.16 28.85
N GLN A 489 1.48 -23.15 29.65
CA GLN A 489 0.60 -24.26 29.99
C GLN A 489 -0.36 -23.77 31.07
N HIS A 490 -1.65 -23.71 30.73
CA HIS A 490 -2.77 -23.45 31.66
C HIS A 490 -3.20 -24.70 32.42
#